data_AF-A0A1V1NT15-F1
#
_entry.id   AF-A0A1V1NT15-F1
#
_cell.length_a   1.000
_cell.length_b   1.000
_cell.length_c   1.000
_cell.angle_alpha   90.00
_cell.angle_beta   90.00
_cell.angle_gamma   90.00
#
_symmetry.space_group_name_H-M   'P 1'
#
loop_
_entity.id
_entity.type
_entity.pdbx_description
1 polymer ?
#
loop_
_entity_poly.entity_id
_entity_poly.type
_entity_poly.pdbx_seq_one_letter_code
_entity_poly.pdbx_strand_id
1 'polypeptide(L)'
;MDLQIKFFSVPVGYESDVEQDMNQFLRHHKIVNIRKEFVCQSDQICWCYAVEYLSDSQKADTSSSEKKKKRMTNPKLIMLKYFHRMILPYMQK
;
A
#
# COMPACT_ATOMS: atom_id res chain seq x y z
N MET A 1 3.37 -0.16 20.52
CA MET A 1 2.90 -0.81 19.29
C MET A 1 2.08 0.21 18.53
N ASP A 2 2.66 0.78 17.48
CA ASP A 2 2.00 1.80 16.67
C ASP A 2 1.36 1.14 15.45
N LEU A 3 0.11 1.51 15.14
CA LEU A 3 -0.56 1.06 13.94
C LEU A 3 0.01 1.81 12.73
N GLN A 4 0.50 1.06 11.75
CA GLN A 4 1.04 1.60 10.50
C GLN A 4 0.31 1.00 9.30
N ILE A 5 0.42 1.67 8.15
CA ILE A 5 -0.20 1.25 6.89
C ILE A 5 0.86 1.19 5.80
N LYS A 6 0.94 0.08 5.08
CA LYS A 6 1.78 -0.08 3.89
C LYS A 6 0.89 -0.41 2.67
N PHE A 7 1.22 0.20 1.54
CA PHE A 7 0.48 -0.01 0.29
C PHE A 7 1.29 -0.89 -0.67
N PHE A 8 0.59 -1.79 -1.36
CA PHE A 8 1.14 -2.63 -2.42
C PHE A 8 0.24 -2.54 -3.65
N SER A 9 0.83 -2.62 -4.83
CA SER A 9 0.12 -2.68 -6.11
C SER A 9 0.69 -3.84 -6.91
N VAL A 10 -0.10 -4.92 -7.04
CA VAL A 10 0.30 -6.16 -7.71
C VAL A 10 -0.39 -6.21 -9.07
N PRO A 11 0.37 -6.13 -10.18
CA PRO A 11 -0.19 -6.28 -11.53
C PRO A 11 -0.85 -7.65 -11.70
N VAL A 12 -1.93 -7.73 -12.48
CA VAL A 12 -2.56 -8.99 -12.83
C VAL A 12 -1.90 -9.56 -14.09
N GLY A 13 -1.51 -10.84 -14.03
CA GLY A 13 -1.03 -11.60 -15.19
C GLY A 13 0.47 -11.87 -15.24
N TYR A 14 1.24 -11.44 -14.22
CA TYR A 14 2.67 -11.72 -14.13
C TYR A 14 3.03 -12.17 -12.71
N GLU A 15 3.95 -13.13 -12.61
CA GLU A 15 4.69 -13.36 -11.36
C GLU A 15 5.49 -12.08 -11.09
N SER A 16 5.08 -11.36 -10.06
CA SER A 16 5.65 -10.06 -9.74
C SER A 16 6.52 -10.18 -8.51
N ASP A 17 7.73 -9.66 -8.57
CA ASP A 17 8.59 -9.47 -7.38
C ASP A 17 7.85 -8.74 -6.25
N VAL A 18 6.87 -7.89 -6.61
CA VAL A 18 5.99 -7.20 -5.67
C VAL A 18 5.09 -8.15 -4.88
N GLU A 19 4.64 -9.25 -5.49
CA GLU A 19 3.88 -10.29 -4.79
C GLU A 19 4.76 -11.01 -3.78
N GLN A 20 5.99 -11.35 -4.15
CA GLN A 20 6.95 -11.97 -3.24
C GLN A 20 7.29 -11.06 -2.06
N ASP A 21 7.55 -9.77 -2.33
CA ASP A 21 7.81 -8.76 -1.31
C ASP A 21 6.60 -8.56 -0.39
N MET A 22 5.39 -8.55 -0.95
CA MET A 22 4.15 -8.47 -0.15
C MET A 22 4.01 -9.71 0.74
N ASN A 23 4.20 -10.91 0.19
CA ASN A 23 4.14 -12.16 0.95
C ASN A 23 5.17 -12.20 2.06
N GLN A 24 6.39 -11.74 1.80
CA GLN A 24 7.43 -11.60 2.81
C GLN A 24 7.03 -10.61 3.90
N PHE A 25 6.51 -9.44 3.52
CA PHE A 25 6.03 -8.44 4.47
C PHE A 25 4.91 -8.99 5.36
N LEU A 26 3.90 -9.64 4.77
CA LEU A 26 2.79 -10.22 5.52
C LEU A 26 3.23 -11.29 6.52
N ARG A 27 4.30 -12.04 6.23
CA ARG A 27 4.88 -13.03 7.15
C ARG A 27 5.66 -12.43 8.32
N HIS A 28 6.30 -11.27 8.10
CA HIS A 28 7.17 -10.65 9.12
C HIS A 28 6.44 -9.68 10.05
N HIS A 29 5.25 -9.22 9.69
CA HIS A 29 4.50 -8.23 10.45
C HIS A 29 3.20 -8.78 11.01
N LYS A 30 2.80 -8.28 12.18
CA LYS A 30 1.49 -8.60 12.76
C LYS A 30 0.42 -7.77 12.07
N ILE A 31 -0.26 -8.39 11.13
CA ILE A 31 -1.28 -7.75 10.30
C ILE A 31 -2.57 -7.59 11.09
N VAL A 32 -3.11 -6.37 11.06
CA VAL A 32 -4.37 -6.00 11.71
C VAL A 32 -5.51 -6.05 10.71
N ASN A 33 -5.28 -5.53 9.50
CA ASN A 33 -6.28 -5.46 8.46
C ASN A 33 -5.63 -5.46 7.09
N ILE A 34 -6.30 -6.04 6.10
CA ILE A 34 -5.91 -5.94 4.70
C ILE A 34 -7.14 -5.51 3.93
N ARG A 35 -7.06 -4.33 3.31
CA ARG A 35 -8.04 -3.90 2.30
C ARG A 35 -7.46 -4.16 0.93
N LYS A 36 -8.23 -4.83 0.08
CA LYS A 36 -7.90 -5.04 -1.32
C LYS A 36 -8.92 -4.34 -2.20
N GLU A 37 -8.45 -3.73 -3.26
CA GLU A 37 -9.30 -3.11 -4.28
C GLU A 37 -8.74 -3.46 -5.65
N PHE A 38 -9.64 -3.82 -6.55
CA PHE A 38 -9.29 -4.19 -7.91
C PHE A 38 -9.41 -2.95 -8.79
N VAL A 39 -8.32 -2.56 -9.44
CA VAL A 39 -8.30 -1.46 -10.38
C VAL A 39 -8.14 -2.06 -11.77
N CYS A 40 -9.17 -1.92 -12.60
CA CYS A 40 -9.18 -2.34 -13.99
C CYS A 40 -9.51 -1.12 -14.84
N GLN A 41 -8.48 -0.57 -15.49
CA GLN A 41 -8.64 0.60 -16.34
C GLN A 41 -7.81 0.44 -17.59
N SER A 42 -8.52 0.42 -18.73
CA SER A 42 -8.12 0.40 -20.16
C SER A 42 -6.84 -0.35 -20.59
N ASP A 43 -5.72 -0.21 -19.89
CA ASP A 43 -4.41 -0.76 -20.25
C ASP A 43 -3.59 -1.29 -19.05
N GLN A 44 -4.09 -1.15 -17.82
CA GLN A 44 -3.45 -1.65 -16.60
C GLN A 44 -4.50 -2.27 -15.67
N ILE A 45 -4.28 -3.53 -15.32
CA ILE A 45 -5.11 -4.28 -14.38
C ILE A 45 -4.22 -4.62 -13.19
N CYS A 46 -4.53 -4.10 -12.00
CA CYS A 46 -3.76 -4.39 -10.80
C CYS A 46 -4.64 -4.53 -9.55
N TRP A 47 -4.19 -5.39 -8.64
CA TRP A 47 -4.70 -5.45 -7.28
C TRP A 47 -3.94 -4.48 -6.41
N CYS A 48 -4.68 -3.61 -5.74
CA CYS A 48 -4.12 -2.67 -4.78
C CYS A 48 -4.46 -3.13 -3.37
N TYR A 49 -3.45 -3.21 -2.52
CA TYR A 49 -3.58 -3.63 -1.13
C TYR A 49 -3.17 -2.49 -0.20
N ALA A 50 -3.99 -2.22 0.80
CA ALA A 50 -3.63 -1.42 1.96
C ALA A 50 -3.56 -2.35 3.17
N VAL A 51 -2.36 -2.58 3.66
CA VAL A 51 -2.05 -3.49 4.76
C VAL A 51 -1.82 -2.67 6.02
N GLU A 52 -2.73 -2.78 6.97
CA GLU A 52 -2.60 -2.20 8.31
C GLU A 52 -1.90 -3.22 9.21
N TYR A 53 -0.83 -2.82 9.88
CA TYR A 53 0.00 -3.72 10.69
C TYR A 53 0.50 -3.03 11.96
N LEU A 54 0.79 -3.83 12.98
CA LEU A 54 1.42 -3.33 14.21
C LEU A 54 2.93 -3.28 13.99
N SER A 55 3.50 -2.09 14.12
CA SER A 55 4.94 -1.91 14.19
C SER A 55 5.37 -2.04 15.66
N ASP A 56 6.20 -3.05 15.95
CA ASP A 56 7.06 -3.00 17.12
C ASP A 56 8.15 -1.99 16.80
N SER A 57 8.27 -0.94 17.61
CA SER A 57 9.04 0.29 17.32
C SER A 57 10.57 0.11 17.23
N GLN A 58 11.08 -1.02 16.74
CA GLN A 58 12.51 -1.33 16.62
C GLN A 58 12.98 -1.85 15.25
N LYS A 59 12.11 -1.92 14.23
CA LYS A 59 12.56 -2.11 12.84
C LYS A 59 12.08 -0.98 11.97
N ALA A 60 12.74 0.17 12.11
CA ALA A 60 12.67 1.25 11.14
C ALA A 60 13.45 0.82 9.87
N ASP A 61 12.86 -0.08 9.10
CA ASP A 61 13.40 -0.40 7.78
C ASP A 61 13.20 0.79 6.84
N THR A 62 14.33 1.13 6.24
CA THR A 62 14.64 2.36 5.56
C THR A 62 14.00 2.36 4.18
N SER A 63 12.89 3.06 3.98
CA SER A 63 12.52 3.56 2.65
C SER A 63 11.54 4.72 2.71
N SER A 64 11.98 5.85 2.16
CA SER A 64 11.30 7.14 2.00
C SER A 64 11.27 8.08 3.22
N SER A 65 12.25 8.99 3.23
CA SER A 65 12.17 10.28 3.90
C SER A 65 10.95 11.06 3.40
N GLU A 66 9.92 11.23 4.22
CA GLU A 66 9.08 12.42 4.12
C GLU A 66 8.55 12.87 5.48
N LYS A 67 8.99 14.08 5.84
CA LYS A 67 8.66 14.94 6.98
C LYS A 67 7.45 14.52 7.82
N LYS A 68 7.76 14.17 9.07
CA LYS A 68 6.92 14.19 10.28
C LYS A 68 5.88 15.33 10.26
N LYS A 69 4.66 15.04 9.79
CA LYS A 69 3.45 15.83 10.10
C LYS A 69 2.48 14.93 10.82
N LYS A 70 2.31 15.16 12.13
CA LYS A 70 1.17 14.68 12.91
C LYS A 70 -0.10 15.05 12.18
N ARG A 71 -0.69 14.11 11.46
CA ARG A 71 -2.09 14.16 11.06
C ARG A 71 -2.60 12.73 11.23
N MET A 72 -3.40 12.54 12.26
CA MET A 72 -4.31 11.41 12.36
C MET A 72 -5.24 11.52 11.15
N THR A 73 -4.79 10.97 10.03
CA THR A 73 -5.40 11.20 8.72
C THR A 73 -6.32 10.03 8.51
N ASN A 74 -7.60 10.34 8.31
CA ASN A 74 -8.64 9.36 8.05
C ASN A 74 -8.12 8.31 7.03
N PRO A 75 -8.01 7.03 7.40
CA PRO A 75 -7.40 6.01 6.55
C PRO A 75 -8.13 5.89 5.21
N LYS A 76 -9.45 6.13 5.18
CA LYS A 76 -10.24 6.19 3.94
C LYS A 76 -9.78 7.31 3.00
N LEU A 77 -9.39 8.46 3.54
CA LEU A 77 -8.98 9.62 2.74
C LEU A 77 -7.55 9.47 2.20
N ILE A 78 -6.62 8.88 2.98
CA ILE A 78 -5.27 8.53 2.48
C ILE A 78 -5.40 7.54 1.32
N MET A 79 -6.25 6.54 1.52
CA MET A 79 -6.48 5.48 0.57
C MET A 79 -7.11 6.03 -0.72
N LEU A 80 -8.18 6.83 -0.64
CA LEU A 80 -8.78 7.49 -1.80
C LEU A 80 -7.74 8.34 -2.57
N LYS A 81 -6.86 9.06 -1.86
CA LYS A 81 -5.77 9.82 -2.49
C LYS A 81 -4.71 8.94 -3.13
N TYR A 82 -4.38 7.80 -2.54
CA TYR A 82 -3.42 6.84 -3.08
C TYR A 82 -3.95 6.21 -4.37
N PHE A 83 -5.22 5.76 -4.36
CA PHE A 83 -5.91 5.25 -5.53
C PHE A 83 -6.02 6.31 -6.63
N HIS A 84 -6.49 7.50 -6.27
CA HIS A 84 -6.56 8.60 -7.23
C HIS A 84 -5.17 8.95 -7.78
N ARG A 85 -4.11 8.96 -6.95
CA ARG A 85 -2.73 9.21 -7.41
C ARG A 85 -2.15 8.10 -8.27
N MET A 86 -2.53 6.84 -8.07
CA MET A 86 -2.15 5.76 -8.97
C MET A 86 -2.90 5.83 -10.31
N ILE A 87 -4.13 6.33 -10.32
CA ILE A 87 -4.97 6.42 -11.53
C ILE A 87 -4.70 7.71 -12.32
N LEU A 88 -4.33 8.81 -11.65
CA LEU A 88 -4.11 10.14 -12.24
C LEU A 88 -3.12 10.19 -13.42
N PRO A 89 -1.97 9.49 -13.40
CA PRO A 89 -1.06 9.45 -14.55
C PRO A 89 -1.67 8.84 -15.81
N TYR A 90 -2.77 8.09 -15.68
CA TYR A 90 -3.39 7.33 -16.76
C TYR A 90 -4.72 7.94 -17.26
N MET A 91 -5.16 9.05 -16.65
CA MET A 91 -6.38 9.79 -17.02
C MET A 91 -6.16 10.91 -18.06
N GLN A 92 -4.92 11.13 -18.53
CA GLN A 92 -4.56 12.24 -19.44
C GLN A 92 -4.35 11.83 -20.91
N LYS A 93 -4.99 10.78 -21.41
CA LYS A 93 -4.94 10.42 -22.83
C LYS A 93 -6.29 10.55 -23.50
#